data_AF-A0A7S0RPW2-F1
#
_entry.id   AF-A0A7S0RPW2-F1
#
_cell.length_a   1.000
_cell.length_b   1.000
_cell.length_c   1.000
_cell.angle_alpha   90.00
_cell.angle_beta   90.00
_cell.angle_gamma   90.00
#
_symmetry.space_group_name_H-M   'P 1'
#
loop_
_entity.id
_entity.type
_entity.pdbx_description
1 polymer ?
#
loop_
_entity_poly.entity_id
_entity_poly.type
_entity_poly.pdbx_seq_one_letter_code
_entity_poly.pdbx_strand_id
1 'polypeptide(L)'
;PNDSFSLYGLMNKARTPMGKRLLLRWIKQPLLDVGQIRQRHDVVEALVEDVDLRERLRNAHLRTFPDVERLARKLERRKVSLQDLCRLYQASAQLPLLAEALSAHEGPHAELLMELYGNLLISA
;
A
#
# COMPACT_ATOMS: atom_id res chain seq x y z
N PRO A 1 24.58 1.41 -0.55
CA PRO A 1 24.58 0.72 -1.86
C PRO A 1 24.07 1.69 -2.93
N ASN A 2 24.69 1.70 -4.12
CA ASN A 2 24.29 2.60 -5.19
C ASN A 2 22.98 2.08 -5.79
N ASP A 3 21.85 2.38 -5.14
CA ASP A 3 20.54 1.79 -5.46
C ASP A 3 20.12 2.08 -6.90
N SER A 4 20.67 3.13 -7.54
CA SER A 4 20.40 3.56 -8.91
C SER A 4 20.73 2.53 -10.01
N PHE A 5 21.58 1.54 -9.74
CA PHE A 5 21.99 0.53 -10.73
C PHE A 5 21.43 -0.89 -10.46
N SER A 6 20.44 -1.00 -9.57
CA SER A 6 19.82 -2.29 -9.23
C SER A 6 18.38 -2.37 -9.74
N LEU A 7 17.89 -3.59 -10.02
CA LEU A 7 16.47 -3.82 -10.36
C LEU A 7 15.54 -3.24 -9.29
N TYR A 8 15.90 -3.40 -8.01
CA TYR A 8 15.15 -2.82 -6.91
C TYR A 8 15.08 -1.29 -7.00
N GLY A 9 16.19 -0.59 -7.23
CA GLY A 9 16.14 0.88 -7.32
C GLY A 9 15.44 1.40 -8.58
N LEU A 10 15.45 0.62 -9.66
CA LEU A 10 14.66 0.92 -10.86
C LEU A 10 13.16 0.81 -10.56
N MET A 11 12.72 -0.32 -10.00
CA MET A 11 11.30 -0.61 -9.74
C MET A 11 10.74 0.13 -8.53
N ASN A 12 11.54 0.41 -7.51
CA ASN A 12 11.04 0.93 -6.26
C ASN A 12 10.67 2.40 -6.35
N LYS A 13 9.37 2.64 -6.52
CA LYS A 13 8.74 3.96 -6.43
C LYS A 13 7.71 4.03 -5.30
N ALA A 14 7.74 3.10 -4.34
CA ALA A 14 6.76 3.03 -3.25
C ALA A 14 6.84 4.26 -2.34
N ARG A 15 5.68 4.75 -1.90
CA ARG A 15 5.55 5.97 -1.08
C ARG A 15 5.73 5.72 0.41
N THR A 16 5.41 4.51 0.88
CA THR A 16 5.54 4.14 2.29
C THR A 16 6.78 3.26 2.54
N PRO A 17 7.41 3.35 3.72
CA PRO A 17 8.51 2.44 4.09
C PRO A 17 8.11 0.96 4.06
N MET A 18 6.89 0.64 4.49
CA MET A 18 6.34 -0.72 4.40
C MET A 18 6.19 -1.22 2.96
N GLY A 19 5.76 -0.36 2.02
CA GLY A 19 5.69 -0.71 0.60
C GLY A 19 7.08 -0.98 -0.01
N LYS A 20 8.10 -0.19 0.37
CA LYS A 20 9.49 -0.42 -0.04
C LYS A 20 10.00 -1.79 0.44
N ARG A 21 9.71 -2.14 1.71
CA ARG A 21 10.05 -3.46 2.27
C ARG A 21 9.32 -4.60 1.58
N LEU A 22 8.05 -4.41 1.23
CA LEU A 22 7.25 -5.40 0.51
C LEU A 22 7.81 -5.68 -0.88
N LEU A 23 8.11 -4.63 -1.66
CA LEU A 23 8.67 -4.79 -3.01
C LEU A 23 10.03 -5.51 -2.97
N LEU A 24 10.90 -5.14 -2.02
CA LEU A 24 12.19 -5.84 -1.86
C LEU A 24 11.98 -7.33 -1.57
N ARG A 25 10.96 -7.66 -0.76
CA ARG A 25 10.60 -9.06 -0.47
C ARG A 25 10.12 -9.78 -1.72
N TRP A 26 9.24 -9.17 -2.51
CA TRP A 26 8.74 -9.76 -3.76
C TRP A 26 9.85 -10.05 -4.76
N ILE A 27 10.84 -9.16 -4.90
CA ILE A 27 12.00 -9.40 -5.76
C ILE A 27 12.84 -10.58 -5.25
N LYS A 28 13.01 -10.71 -3.93
CA LYS A 28 13.78 -11.81 -3.31
C LYS A 28 13.03 -13.14 -3.26
N GLN A 29 11.70 -13.10 -3.30
CA GLN A 29 10.82 -14.24 -3.14
C GLN A 29 9.73 -14.20 -4.21
N PRO A 30 10.07 -14.55 -5.47
CA PRO A 30 9.09 -14.63 -6.54
C PRO A 30 7.99 -15.64 -6.22
N LEU A 31 6.79 -15.37 -6.71
CA LEU A 31 5.68 -16.30 -6.62
C LEU A 31 5.86 -17.46 -7.60
N LEU A 32 5.38 -18.64 -7.21
CA LEU A 32 5.30 -19.83 -8.06
C LEU A 32 3.86 -20.19 -8.43
N ASP A 33 2.89 -19.67 -7.69
CA ASP A 33 1.47 -19.89 -7.95
C ASP A 33 0.96 -18.95 -9.04
N VAL A 34 0.42 -19.52 -10.11
CA VAL A 34 -0.07 -18.77 -11.28
C VAL A 34 -1.28 -17.90 -10.93
N GLY A 35 -2.14 -18.35 -10.01
CA GLY A 35 -3.30 -17.59 -9.57
C GLY A 35 -2.89 -16.29 -8.88
N GLN A 36 -1.97 -16.38 -7.93
CA GLN A 36 -1.42 -15.21 -7.22
C GLN A 36 -0.63 -14.28 -8.15
N ILE A 37 0.07 -14.82 -9.15
CA ILE A 37 0.74 -14.00 -10.17
C ILE A 37 -0.30 -13.20 -10.95
N ARG A 38 -1.32 -13.85 -11.50
CA ARG A 38 -2.40 -13.18 -12.26
C ARG A 38 -3.09 -12.12 -11.42
N GLN A 39 -3.49 -12.45 -10.19
CA GLN A 39 -4.12 -11.51 -9.27
C GLN A 39 -3.26 -10.25 -9.05
N ARG A 40 -1.93 -10.37 -8.94
CA ARG A 40 -1.04 -9.20 -8.85
C ARG A 40 -1.01 -8.38 -10.14
N HIS A 41 -1.04 -9.03 -11.29
CA HIS A 41 -1.09 -8.35 -12.58
C HIS A 41 -2.42 -7.64 -12.78
N ASP A 42 -3.54 -8.24 -12.40
CA ASP A 42 -4.88 -7.66 -12.46
C ASP A 42 -4.96 -6.37 -11.62
N VAL A 43 -4.43 -6.40 -10.39
CA VAL A 43 -4.31 -5.20 -9.54
C VAL A 43 -3.44 -4.12 -10.20
N VAL A 44 -2.36 -4.50 -10.89
CA VAL A 44 -1.50 -3.54 -11.59
C VAL A 44 -2.24 -2.95 -12.80
N GLU A 45 -2.97 -3.77 -13.56
CA GLU A 45 -3.74 -3.34 -14.73
C GLU A 45 -4.80 -2.30 -14.33
N ALA A 46 -5.60 -2.59 -13.29
CA ALA A 46 -6.60 -1.64 -12.77
C ALA A 46 -5.99 -0.28 -12.42
N LEU A 47 -4.82 -0.30 -11.76
CA LEU A 47 -4.09 0.93 -11.40
C LEU A 47 -3.39 1.58 -12.59
N VAL A 48 -3.06 0.86 -13.66
CA VAL A 48 -2.46 1.41 -14.87
C VAL A 48 -3.51 2.16 -15.69
N GLU A 49 -4.69 1.56 -15.84
CA GLU A 49 -5.80 2.09 -16.62
C GLU A 49 -6.47 3.29 -15.94
N ASP A 50 -6.59 3.29 -14.61
CA ASP A 50 -7.11 4.42 -13.84
C ASP A 50 -5.97 5.29 -13.26
N VAL A 51 -5.54 6.25 -14.08
CA VAL A 51 -4.49 7.21 -13.72
C VAL A 51 -4.91 8.08 -12.52
N ASP A 52 -6.17 8.48 -12.45
CA ASP A 52 -6.67 9.39 -11.41
C ASP A 52 -6.74 8.68 -10.05
N LEU A 53 -7.22 7.44 -10.01
CA LEU A 53 -7.11 6.57 -8.84
C LEU A 53 -5.65 6.42 -8.40
N ARG A 54 -4.76 6.04 -9.33
CA ARG A 54 -3.36 5.81 -9.03
C ARG A 54 -2.69 7.05 -8.42
N GLU A 55 -2.94 8.23 -8.97
CA GLU A 55 -2.37 9.48 -8.45
C GLU A 55 -2.98 9.89 -7.12
N ARG A 56 -4.30 9.72 -6.91
CA ARG A 56 -4.96 9.94 -5.62
C ARG A 56 -4.37 9.04 -4.54
N LEU A 57 -4.33 7.73 -4.77
CA LEU A 57 -3.72 6.77 -3.83
C LEU A 57 -2.27 7.14 -3.54
N ARG A 58 -1.48 7.41 -4.58
CA ARG A 58 -0.03 7.65 -4.46
C ARG A 58 0.30 8.95 -3.73
N ASN A 59 -0.35 10.06 -4.08
CA ASN A 59 0.08 11.38 -3.65
C ASN A 59 -0.78 11.98 -2.54
N ALA A 60 -2.09 11.70 -2.53
CA ALA A 60 -2.99 12.21 -1.50
C ALA A 60 -2.95 11.33 -0.24
N HIS A 61 -3.03 10.00 -0.41
CA HIS A 61 -3.19 9.09 0.72
C HIS A 61 -1.87 8.45 1.19
N LEU A 62 -1.18 7.70 0.33
CA LEU A 62 -0.01 6.90 0.73
C LEU A 62 1.23 7.72 1.08
N ARG A 63 1.31 8.99 0.65
CA ARG A 63 2.45 9.87 0.93
C ARG A 63 2.53 10.28 2.40
N THR A 64 1.39 10.48 3.06
CA THR A 64 1.30 10.92 4.45
C THR A 64 1.26 9.75 5.43
N PHE A 65 1.08 8.53 4.93
CA PHE A 65 0.96 7.33 5.75
C PHE A 65 2.26 7.02 6.52
N PRO A 66 2.21 6.87 7.85
CA PRO A 66 3.38 6.54 8.64
C PRO A 66 3.83 5.09 8.43
N ASP A 67 5.00 4.76 8.94
CA ASP A 67 5.47 3.37 9.01
C ASP A 67 4.71 2.62 10.13
N VAL A 68 3.52 2.13 9.82
CA VAL A 68 2.62 1.44 10.77
C VAL A 68 3.28 0.22 11.39
N GLU A 69 3.98 -0.60 10.60
CA GLU A 69 4.69 -1.78 11.11
C GLU A 69 5.70 -1.42 12.20
N ARG A 70 6.44 -0.31 12.01
CA ARG A 70 7.40 0.17 13.02
C ARG A 70 6.69 0.71 14.26
N LEU A 71 5.58 1.43 14.09
CA LEU A 71 4.79 1.96 15.21
C LEU A 71 4.14 0.84 16.02
N ALA A 72 3.59 -0.19 15.36
CA ALA A 72 3.05 -1.39 16.01
C ALA A 72 4.10 -2.09 16.87
N ARG A 73 5.32 -2.30 16.35
CA ARG A 73 6.42 -2.87 17.15
C ARG A 73 6.82 -2.01 18.35
N LYS A 74 6.72 -0.68 18.25
CA LYS A 74 6.97 0.22 19.40
C LYS A 74 5.87 0.09 20.46
N LEU A 75 4.63 -0.05 20.02
CA LEU A 75 3.46 -0.26 20.88
C LEU A 75 3.58 -1.59 21.64
N GLU A 76 3.87 -2.70 20.94
CA GLU A 76 4.10 -4.03 21.54
C GLU A 76 5.18 -3.99 22.63
N ARG A 77 6.26 -3.24 22.36
CA ARG A 77 7.39 -3.08 23.29
C ARG A 77 7.13 -2.07 24.41
N ARG A 78 5.94 -1.45 24.47
CA ARG A 78 5.58 -0.38 25.41
C ARG A 78 6.55 0.82 25.38
N LYS A 79 7.14 1.10 24.20
CA LYS A 79 8.05 2.23 23.95
C LYS A 79 7.45 3.27 23.00
N VAL A 80 6.13 3.30 22.90
CA VAL A 80 5.38 4.24 22.06
C VAL A 80 5.29 5.59 22.77
N SER A 81 5.48 6.69 22.05
CA SER A 81 5.25 8.04 22.58
C SER A 81 3.85 8.54 22.25
N LEU A 82 3.39 9.61 22.91
CA LEU A 82 2.13 10.28 22.54
C LEU A 82 2.12 10.70 21.07
N GLN A 83 3.25 11.22 20.56
CA GLN A 83 3.37 11.63 19.16
C GLN A 83 3.21 10.44 18.19
N ASP A 84 3.70 9.25 18.56
CA ASP A 84 3.50 8.04 17.76
C ASP A 84 2.02 7.63 17.72
N LEU A 85 1.32 7.73 18.85
CA LEU A 85 -0.12 7.46 18.91
C LEU A 85 -0.92 8.46 18.08
N CYS A 86 -0.59 9.76 18.14
CA CYS A 86 -1.22 10.77 17.30
C CYS A 86 -1.02 10.47 15.80
N ARG A 87 0.16 9.99 15.39
CA ARG A 87 0.42 9.58 14.00
C ARG A 87 -0.41 8.37 13.58
N LEU A 88 -0.57 7.39 14.47
CA LEU A 88 -1.45 6.24 14.20
C LEU A 88 -2.91 6.68 14.05
N TYR A 89 -3.38 7.56 14.92
CA TYR A 89 -4.72 8.14 14.83
C TYR A 89 -4.93 8.92 13.52
N GLN A 90 -3.96 9.75 13.12
CA GLN A 90 -4.02 10.46 11.85
C GLN A 90 -4.06 9.49 10.66
N ALA A 91 -3.30 8.39 10.72
CA ALA A 91 -3.32 7.36 9.69
C ALA A 91 -4.65 6.61 9.63
N SER A 92 -5.26 6.28 10.78
CA SER A 92 -6.56 5.63 10.82
C SER A 92 -7.66 6.51 10.24
N ALA A 93 -7.60 7.83 10.48
CA ALA A 93 -8.52 8.79 9.88
C ALA A 93 -8.41 8.89 8.34
N GLN A 94 -7.34 8.38 7.73
CA GLN A 94 -7.19 8.32 6.28
C GLN A 94 -7.77 7.04 5.66
N LEU A 95 -8.04 5.98 6.46
CA LEU A 95 -8.52 4.70 5.94
C LEU A 95 -9.86 4.83 5.20
N PRO A 96 -10.87 5.56 5.71
CA PRO A 96 -12.15 5.70 5.00
C PRO A 96 -12.00 6.41 3.65
N LEU A 97 -11.17 7.46 3.60
CA LEU A 97 -10.89 8.20 2.37
C LEU A 97 -10.19 7.33 1.31
N LEU A 98 -9.35 6.39 1.78
CA LEU A 98 -8.65 5.43 0.92
C LEU A 98 -9.64 4.39 0.36
N ALA A 99 -10.61 3.94 1.17
CA ALA A 99 -11.70 3.08 0.74
C ALA A 99 -12.62 3.78 -0.28
N GLU A 100 -12.98 5.05 -0.02
CA GLU A 100 -13.76 5.87 -0.94
C GLU A 100 -13.06 6.02 -2.29
N ALA A 101 -11.75 6.32 -2.28
CA ALA A 101 -10.96 6.41 -3.51
C ALA A 101 -10.99 5.10 -4.31
N LEU A 102 -10.87 3.94 -3.65
CA LEU A 102 -10.96 2.63 -4.30
C LEU A 102 -12.37 2.34 -4.84
N SER A 103 -13.42 2.71 -4.10
CA SER A 103 -14.81 2.51 -4.51
C SER A 103 -15.24 3.34 -5.72
N ALA A 104 -14.54 4.44 -5.98
CA ALA A 104 -14.78 5.31 -7.14
C ALA A 104 -14.19 4.74 -8.45
N HIS A 105 -13.50 3.60 -8.40
CA HIS A 105 -12.97 2.94 -9.58
C HIS A 105 -14.05 2.07 -10.23
N GLU A 106 -14.35 2.34 -11.50
CA GLU A 106 -15.34 1.60 -12.29
C GLU A 106 -14.69 0.80 -13.43
N GLY A 107 -13.35 0.75 -13.48
CA GLY A 107 -12.59 0.09 -14.52
C GLY A 107 -12.42 -1.43 -14.31
N PRO A 108 -11.59 -2.07 -15.15
CA PRO A 108 -11.25 -3.47 -15.01
C PRO A 108 -10.74 -3.83 -13.62
N HIS A 109 -11.16 -4.98 -13.12
CA HIS A 109 -10.80 -5.51 -11.80
C HIS A 109 -11.23 -4.64 -10.60
N ALA A 110 -12.23 -3.76 -10.76
CA ALA A 110 -12.79 -2.99 -9.65
C ALA A 110 -13.29 -3.87 -8.48
N GLU A 111 -14.00 -4.95 -8.80
CA GLU A 111 -14.46 -5.93 -7.79
C GLU A 111 -13.28 -6.53 -7.02
N LEU A 112 -12.21 -6.90 -7.73
CA LEU A 112 -11.00 -7.46 -7.13
C LEU A 112 -10.30 -6.45 -6.20
N LEU A 113 -10.20 -5.18 -6.61
CA LEU A 113 -9.61 -4.13 -5.77
C LEU A 113 -10.41 -3.93 -4.48
N MET A 114 -11.74 -3.96 -4.58
CA MET A 114 -12.62 -3.84 -3.41
C MET A 114 -12.53 -5.08 -2.51
N GLU A 115 -12.49 -6.28 -3.07
CA GLU A 115 -12.33 -7.53 -2.31
C GLU A 115 -11.01 -7.54 -1.53
N LEU A 116 -9.90 -7.21 -2.20
CA LEU A 116 -8.57 -7.30 -1.62
C LEU A 116 -8.25 -6.17 -0.64
N TYR A 117 -8.75 -4.96 -0.90
CA TYR A 117 -8.34 -3.76 -0.17
C TYR A 117 -9.52 -2.97 0.41
N GLY A 118 -10.57 -2.72 -0.38
CA GLY A 118 -11.69 -1.87 0.02
C GLY A 118 -12.47 -2.40 1.23
N ASN A 119 -12.91 -3.66 1.19
CA ASN A 119 -13.76 -4.25 2.23
C ASN A 119 -13.07 -4.28 3.61
N LEU A 120 -11.76 -4.55 3.62
CA LEU A 120 -10.96 -4.51 4.84
C LEU A 120 -10.91 -3.11 5.44
N LEU A 121 -10.78 -2.08 4.61
CA LEU A 121 -10.70 -0.68 5.04
C LEU A 121 -12.04 -0.13 5.54
N ILE A 122 -13.16 -0.62 5.01
CA ILE A 122 -14.51 -0.23 5.46
C ILE A 122 -14.86 -0.87 6.81
N SER A 123 -14.32 -2.07 7.07
CA SER A 123 -14.57 -2.81 8.31
C SER A 123 -13.67 -2.41 9.50
N ALA A 124 -12.67 -1.56 9.29
CA ALA A 124 -11.62 -1.20 10.27
C ALA A 124 -11.86 0.17 10.93
#